data_AF-A0A952MV14-F1
#
_entry.id   AF-A0A952MV14-F1
#
_cell.length_a   1.000
_cell.length_b   1.000
_cell.length_c   1.000
_cell.angle_alpha   90.00
_cell.angle_beta   90.00
_cell.angle_gamma   90.00
#
_symmetry.space_group_name_H-M   'P 1'
#
loop_
_entity.id
_entity.type
_entity.pdbx_description
1 polymer ?
#
loop_
_entity_poly.entity_id
_entity_poly.type
_entity_poly.pdbx_seq_one_letter_code
_entity_poly.pdbx_strand_id
1 'polypeptide(L)'
;MKNKVLLPALLTIFVITSASSQDSYTILVKKYFEASGSAEAFKGAITSMMTNFKTMNNQVPDEFWKEMEKEMLNTSIDDLVKMMVPVYKAHLTEADLKDIVKFYETPSGQKLAQKTPVITQESMQAGQVWGQAVAAKVMKKMQEKGY
;
A
#
# COMPACT_ATOMS: atom_id res chain seq x y z
N MET A 1 66.84 14.11 -27.60
CA MET A 1 66.33 14.31 -26.22
C MET A 1 64.81 14.33 -26.29
N LYS A 2 64.17 13.41 -25.56
CA LYS A 2 62.71 13.28 -25.44
C LYS A 2 62.21 14.38 -24.52
N ASN A 3 61.06 15.01 -24.79
CA ASN A 3 60.16 15.52 -23.76
C ASN A 3 58.72 15.41 -24.23
N LYS A 4 57.99 14.48 -23.61
CA LYS A 4 56.54 14.29 -23.70
C LYS A 4 55.95 14.93 -22.44
N VAL A 5 54.92 15.77 -22.57
CA VAL A 5 53.99 16.13 -21.49
C VAL A 5 52.61 16.33 -22.16
N LEU A 6 51.80 15.28 -22.31
CA LEU A 6 50.74 14.80 -21.39
C LEU A 6 49.60 15.82 -21.17
N LEU A 7 48.49 15.58 -21.90
CA LEU A 7 47.14 16.13 -21.72
C LEU A 7 46.61 15.92 -20.28
N PRO A 8 45.84 16.85 -19.70
CA PRO A 8 44.90 16.52 -18.64
C PRO A 8 43.58 16.02 -19.23
N ALA A 9 43.17 14.86 -18.75
CA ALA A 9 41.94 14.16 -19.06
C ALA A 9 40.69 14.99 -18.73
N LEU A 10 39.74 15.02 -19.67
CA LEU A 10 38.39 15.49 -19.48
C LEU A 10 37.71 14.63 -18.39
N LEU A 11 37.30 15.23 -17.28
CA LEU A 11 36.41 14.61 -16.30
C LEU A 11 35.07 14.29 -17.01
N THR A 12 34.84 13.02 -17.33
CA THR A 12 33.52 12.54 -17.70
C THR A 12 32.63 12.56 -16.47
N ILE A 13 31.69 13.51 -16.45
CA ILE A 13 30.56 13.52 -15.52
C ILE A 13 29.78 12.23 -15.74
N PHE A 14 29.71 11.41 -14.69
CA PHE A 14 28.87 10.23 -14.62
C PHE A 14 27.41 10.69 -14.55
N VAL A 15 26.73 10.78 -15.70
CA VAL A 15 25.27 10.93 -15.75
C VAL A 15 24.69 9.57 -15.40
N ILE A 16 24.42 9.34 -14.12
CA ILE A 16 23.69 8.15 -13.69
C ILE A 16 22.25 8.28 -14.19
N THR A 17 21.86 7.30 -14.99
CA THR A 17 20.53 7.01 -15.52
C THR A 17 19.47 7.02 -14.40
N SER A 18 18.81 8.15 -14.22
CA SER A 18 17.65 8.31 -13.34
C SER A 18 16.34 7.72 -13.91
N ALA A 19 16.32 7.39 -15.21
CA ALA A 19 15.16 6.77 -15.84
C ALA A 19 14.99 5.28 -15.43
N SER A 20 16.09 4.52 -15.36
CA SER A 20 16.02 3.08 -15.06
C SER A 20 15.66 2.76 -13.60
N SER A 21 16.00 3.63 -12.65
CA SER A 21 15.67 3.42 -11.23
C SER A 21 14.22 3.78 -10.90
N GLN A 22 13.62 4.72 -11.63
CA GLN A 22 12.21 5.07 -11.50
C GLN A 22 11.33 3.88 -11.90
N ASP A 23 11.68 3.18 -12.99
CA ASP A 23 10.94 2.01 -13.46
C ASP A 23 11.07 0.82 -12.50
N SER A 24 12.30 0.51 -12.04
CA SER A 24 12.56 -0.57 -11.07
C SER A 24 11.78 -0.38 -9.76
N TYR A 25 11.84 0.83 -9.18
CA TYR A 25 11.19 1.12 -7.92
C TYR A 25 9.66 1.05 -8.04
N THR A 26 9.10 1.58 -9.12
CA THR A 26 7.64 1.54 -9.38
C THR A 26 7.15 0.09 -9.48
N ILE A 27 7.89 -0.79 -10.16
CA ILE A 27 7.60 -2.22 -10.25
C ILE A 27 7.61 -2.87 -8.86
N LEU A 28 8.57 -2.51 -8.00
CA LEU A 28 8.66 -3.06 -6.64
C LEU A 28 7.51 -2.61 -5.75
N VAL A 29 7.07 -1.34 -5.84
CA VAL A 29 5.88 -0.87 -5.12
C VAL A 29 4.65 -1.64 -5.57
N LYS A 30 4.48 -1.86 -6.88
CA LYS A 30 3.37 -2.68 -7.41
C LYS A 30 3.40 -4.11 -6.86
N LYS A 31 4.56 -4.78 -6.94
CA LYS A 31 4.74 -6.13 -6.39
C LYS A 31 4.46 -6.20 -4.89
N TYR A 32 4.89 -5.20 -4.15
CA TYR A 32 4.59 -5.11 -2.72
C TYR A 32 3.08 -5.01 -2.47
N PHE A 33 2.34 -4.20 -3.24
CA PHE A 33 0.89 -4.08 -3.11
C PHE A 33 0.18 -5.40 -3.40
N GLU A 34 0.61 -6.11 -4.44
CA GLU A 34 0.08 -7.43 -4.80
C GLU A 34 0.41 -8.47 -3.72
N ALA A 35 1.67 -8.57 -3.30
CA ALA A 35 2.12 -9.60 -2.36
C ALA A 35 1.61 -9.39 -0.92
N SER A 36 1.40 -8.13 -0.51
CA SER A 36 0.85 -7.79 0.80
C SER A 36 -0.68 -7.92 0.90
N GLY A 37 -1.38 -8.09 -0.24
CA GLY A 37 -2.85 -8.06 -0.31
C GLY A 37 -3.44 -6.65 -0.33
N SER A 38 -2.61 -5.60 -0.38
CA SER A 38 -3.07 -4.22 -0.48
C SER A 38 -3.79 -3.95 -1.81
N ALA A 39 -3.36 -4.60 -2.90
CA ALA A 39 -4.02 -4.50 -4.20
C ALA A 39 -5.44 -5.05 -4.15
N GLU A 40 -5.64 -6.23 -3.56
CA GLU A 40 -6.97 -6.84 -3.36
C GLU A 40 -7.87 -5.99 -2.46
N ALA A 41 -7.32 -5.43 -1.38
CA ALA A 41 -8.06 -4.51 -0.51
C ALA A 41 -8.53 -3.26 -1.28
N PHE A 42 -7.67 -2.70 -2.13
CA PHE A 42 -8.02 -1.55 -2.97
C PHE A 42 -9.08 -1.88 -4.03
N LYS A 43 -8.99 -3.05 -4.68
CA LYS A 43 -10.04 -3.55 -5.58
C LYS A 43 -11.38 -3.68 -4.86
N GLY A 44 -11.38 -4.24 -3.64
CA GLY A 44 -12.58 -4.32 -2.81
C GLY A 44 -13.18 -2.95 -2.47
N ALA A 45 -12.35 -1.94 -2.23
CA ALA A 45 -12.80 -0.57 -2.02
C ALA A 45 -13.46 0.02 -3.27
N ILE A 46 -12.90 -0.21 -4.46
CA ILE A 46 -13.50 0.20 -5.74
C ILE A 46 -14.87 -0.48 -5.92
N THR A 47 -14.95 -1.80 -5.76
CA THR A 47 -16.23 -2.53 -5.88
C THR A 47 -17.28 -2.02 -4.89
N SER A 48 -16.88 -1.70 -3.65
CA SER A 48 -17.79 -1.14 -2.65
C SER A 48 -18.28 0.27 -3.02
N MET A 49 -17.39 1.10 -3.58
CA MET A 49 -17.72 2.44 -4.08
C MET A 49 -18.69 2.36 -5.27
N MET A 50 -18.41 1.49 -6.24
CA MET A 50 -19.28 1.26 -7.40
C MET A 50 -20.65 0.74 -6.99
N THR A 51 -20.70 -0.19 -6.04
CA THR A 51 -21.96 -0.70 -5.47
C THR A 51 -22.77 0.42 -4.82
N ASN A 52 -22.14 1.31 -4.04
CA ASN A 52 -22.82 2.45 -3.44
C ASN A 52 -23.39 3.40 -4.50
N PHE A 53 -22.61 3.74 -5.54
CA PHE A 53 -23.09 4.58 -6.62
C PHE A 53 -24.27 3.96 -7.36
N LYS A 54 -24.22 2.65 -7.64
CA LYS A 54 -25.34 1.91 -8.22
C LYS A 54 -26.59 2.00 -7.36
N THR A 55 -26.46 1.78 -6.05
CA THR A 55 -27.60 1.87 -5.12
C THR A 55 -28.22 3.27 -5.08
N MET A 56 -27.39 4.32 -5.14
CA MET A 56 -27.87 5.71 -5.17
C MET A 56 -28.47 6.14 -6.52
N ASN A 57 -28.16 5.42 -7.60
CA ASN A 57 -28.56 5.75 -8.97
C ASN A 57 -29.24 4.55 -9.63
N ASN A 58 -30.28 4.03 -8.98
CA ASN A 58 -30.99 2.81 -9.39
C ASN A 58 -31.70 2.89 -10.75
N GLN A 59 -31.83 4.09 -11.30
CA GLN A 59 -32.37 4.36 -12.63
C GLN A 59 -31.37 4.07 -13.76
N VAL A 60 -30.07 3.98 -13.45
CA VAL A 60 -29.02 3.71 -14.43
C VAL A 60 -28.92 2.20 -14.66
N PRO A 61 -28.89 1.71 -15.93
CA PRO A 61 -28.85 0.28 -16.22
C PRO A 61 -27.66 -0.45 -15.59
N ASP A 62 -27.91 -1.70 -15.18
CA ASP A 62 -26.90 -2.59 -14.58
C ASP A 62 -25.65 -2.78 -15.47
N GLU A 63 -25.84 -2.78 -16.79
CA GLU A 63 -24.75 -2.94 -17.76
C GLU A 63 -23.71 -1.83 -17.64
N PHE A 64 -24.14 -0.57 -17.50
CA PHE A 64 -23.24 0.57 -17.32
C PHE A 64 -22.36 0.41 -16.08
N TRP A 65 -22.95 0.00 -14.95
CA TRP A 65 -22.21 -0.18 -13.70
C TRP A 65 -21.16 -1.30 -13.81
N LYS A 66 -21.48 -2.39 -14.52
CA LYS A 66 -20.53 -3.49 -14.77
C LYS A 66 -19.38 -3.05 -15.67
N GLU A 67 -19.67 -2.30 -16.72
CA GLU A 67 -18.64 -1.75 -17.62
C GLU A 67 -17.72 -0.78 -16.87
N MET A 68 -18.28 0.15 -16.12
CA MET A 68 -17.53 1.11 -15.31
C MET A 68 -16.67 0.44 -14.24
N GLU A 69 -17.22 -0.54 -13.51
CA GLU A 69 -16.45 -1.28 -12.51
C GLU A 69 -15.26 -2.01 -13.16
N LYS A 70 -15.49 -2.68 -14.30
CA LYS A 70 -14.44 -3.37 -15.04
C LYS A 70 -13.36 -2.39 -15.52
N GLU A 71 -13.75 -1.23 -16.05
CA GLU A 71 -12.80 -0.19 -16.46
C GLU A 71 -11.94 0.27 -15.28
N MET A 72 -12.57 0.62 -14.16
CA MET A 72 -11.88 1.08 -12.96
C MET A 72 -10.93 0.02 -12.42
N LEU A 73 -11.36 -1.24 -12.31
CA LEU A 73 -10.50 -2.32 -11.79
C LEU A 73 -9.27 -2.58 -12.66
N ASN A 74 -9.35 -2.35 -13.97
CA ASN A 74 -8.24 -2.59 -14.89
C ASN A 74 -7.13 -1.54 -14.79
N THR A 75 -7.45 -0.28 -14.49
CA THR A 75 -6.49 0.84 -14.54
C THR A 75 -6.08 1.34 -13.15
N SER A 76 -6.95 1.21 -12.15
CA SER A 76 -6.78 1.94 -10.88
C SER A 76 -5.58 1.51 -10.05
N ILE A 77 -5.10 0.26 -10.17
CA ILE A 77 -3.92 -0.18 -9.42
C ILE A 77 -2.65 0.51 -9.94
N ASP A 78 -2.49 0.64 -11.25
CA ASP A 78 -1.30 1.29 -11.81
C ASP A 78 -1.28 2.78 -11.47
N ASP A 79 -2.45 3.43 -11.48
CA ASP A 79 -2.55 4.84 -11.10
C ASP A 79 -2.33 5.05 -9.61
N LEU A 80 -2.87 4.17 -8.75
CA LEU A 80 -2.56 4.16 -7.32
C LEU A 80 -1.06 3.99 -7.10
N VAL A 81 -0.43 3.00 -7.73
CA VAL A 81 1.01 2.75 -7.58
C VAL A 81 1.80 4.00 -7.96
N LYS A 82 1.53 4.62 -9.11
CA LYS A 82 2.21 5.86 -9.53
C LYS A 82 2.12 6.97 -8.47
N MET A 83 0.94 7.14 -7.86
CA MET A 83 0.75 8.10 -6.77
C MET A 83 1.51 7.71 -5.50
N MET A 84 1.66 6.42 -5.21
CA MET A 84 2.31 5.92 -4.01
C MET A 84 3.84 5.91 -4.12
N VAL A 85 4.42 5.82 -5.32
CA VAL A 85 5.89 5.82 -5.50
C VAL A 85 6.61 6.93 -4.72
N PRO A 86 6.25 8.23 -4.82
CA PRO A 86 6.95 9.27 -4.07
C PRO A 86 6.82 9.11 -2.54
N VAL A 87 5.70 8.58 -2.04
CA VAL A 87 5.49 8.32 -0.61
C VAL A 87 6.44 7.22 -0.13
N TYR A 88 6.53 6.11 -0.86
CA TYR A 88 7.42 5.02 -0.51
C TYR A 88 8.89 5.45 -0.62
N LYS A 89 9.25 6.18 -1.68
CA LYS A 89 10.63 6.68 -1.87
C LYS A 89 11.10 7.60 -0.76
N ALA A 90 10.18 8.31 -0.10
CA ALA A 90 10.53 9.17 1.04
C ALA A 90 10.96 8.38 2.30
N HIS A 91 10.64 7.08 2.37
CA HIS A 91 10.80 6.29 3.60
C HIS A 91 11.56 4.97 3.41
N LEU A 92 11.55 4.39 2.21
CA LEU A 92 12.12 3.07 1.93
C LEU A 92 13.05 3.12 0.73
N THR A 93 14.23 2.53 0.88
CA THR A 93 15.14 2.33 -0.26
C THR A 93 14.61 1.22 -1.17
N GLU A 94 15.18 1.13 -2.37
CA GLU A 94 14.86 0.02 -3.28
C GLU A 94 15.23 -1.35 -2.67
N ALA A 95 16.30 -1.41 -1.87
CA ALA A 95 16.72 -2.63 -1.19
C ALA A 95 15.70 -3.06 -0.13
N ASP A 96 15.22 -2.12 0.68
CA ASP A 96 14.19 -2.40 1.70
C ASP A 96 12.93 -2.98 1.05
N LEU A 97 12.45 -2.37 -0.05
CA LEU A 97 11.29 -2.88 -0.78
C LEU A 97 11.52 -4.27 -1.36
N LYS A 98 12.71 -4.56 -1.90
CA LYS A 98 13.04 -5.91 -2.40
C LYS A 98 12.96 -6.95 -1.29
N ASP A 99 13.51 -6.65 -0.12
CA ASP A 99 13.50 -7.58 1.02
C ASP A 99 12.08 -7.78 1.57
N ILE A 100 11.28 -6.72 1.62
CA ILE A 100 9.86 -6.79 2.03
C ILE A 100 9.07 -7.66 1.04
N VAL A 101 9.21 -7.43 -0.28
CA VAL A 101 8.56 -8.26 -1.31
C VAL A 101 8.94 -9.72 -1.15
N LYS A 102 10.25 -10.01 -0.99
CA LYS A 102 10.75 -11.37 -0.77
C LYS A 102 10.17 -12.01 0.49
N PHE A 103 9.98 -11.25 1.56
CA PHE A 103 9.30 -11.74 2.76
C PHE A 103 7.85 -12.16 2.46
N TYR A 104 7.07 -11.33 1.76
CA TYR A 104 5.70 -11.65 1.38
C TYR A 104 5.58 -12.81 0.39
N GLU A 105 6.64 -13.12 -0.36
CA GLU A 105 6.71 -14.32 -1.21
C GLU A 105 6.92 -15.62 -0.40
N THR A 106 7.32 -15.55 0.87
CA THR A 106 7.47 -16.74 1.73
C THR A 106 6.12 -17.29 2.18
N PRO A 107 6.01 -18.59 2.55
CA PRO A 107 4.76 -19.15 3.07
C PRO A 107 4.21 -18.40 4.29
N SER A 108 5.09 -17.94 5.19
CA SER A 108 4.68 -17.15 6.36
C SER A 108 4.21 -15.75 5.97
N GLY A 109 4.88 -15.10 5.02
CA GLY A 109 4.48 -13.79 4.50
C GLY A 109 3.13 -13.82 3.80
N GLN A 110 2.91 -14.81 2.92
CA GLN A 110 1.61 -15.04 2.28
C GLN A 110 0.51 -15.31 3.31
N LYS A 111 0.78 -16.15 4.30
CA LYS A 111 -0.16 -16.44 5.38
C LYS A 111 -0.49 -15.19 6.19
N LEU A 112 0.51 -14.34 6.47
CA LEU A 112 0.30 -13.06 7.14
C LEU A 112 -0.59 -12.14 6.30
N ALA A 113 -0.29 -11.95 5.01
CA ALA A 113 -1.12 -11.14 4.11
C ALA A 113 -2.59 -11.63 4.10
N GLN A 114 -2.80 -12.94 3.94
CA GLN A 114 -4.14 -13.55 3.92
C GLN A 114 -4.90 -13.41 5.23
N LYS A 115 -4.20 -13.48 6.38
CA LYS A 115 -4.83 -13.47 7.70
C LYS A 115 -4.92 -12.09 8.33
N THR A 116 -4.15 -11.11 7.86
CA THR A 116 -4.14 -9.74 8.40
C THR A 116 -5.55 -9.14 8.48
N PRO A 117 -6.42 -9.19 7.44
CA PRO A 117 -7.78 -8.63 7.57
C PRO A 117 -8.60 -9.24 8.70
N VAL A 118 -8.53 -10.56 8.86
CA VAL A 118 -9.22 -11.30 9.93
C VAL A 118 -8.65 -10.94 11.30
N ILE A 119 -7.32 -10.94 11.42
CA ILE A 119 -6.62 -10.56 12.65
C ILE A 119 -6.99 -9.13 13.05
N THR A 120 -7.04 -8.19 12.11
CA THR A 120 -7.45 -6.80 12.38
C THR A 120 -8.88 -6.74 12.89
N GLN A 121 -9.81 -7.46 12.26
CA GLN A 121 -11.21 -7.52 12.69
C GLN A 121 -11.37 -8.07 14.11
N GLU A 122 -10.73 -9.21 14.40
CA GLU A 122 -10.75 -9.84 15.72
C GLU A 122 -10.07 -8.95 16.78
N SER A 123 -8.98 -8.27 16.41
CA SER A 123 -8.27 -7.34 17.30
C SER A 123 -9.15 -6.15 17.68
N MET A 124 -9.93 -5.61 16.73
CA MET A 124 -10.89 -4.54 17.03
C MET A 124 -11.97 -5.00 18.02
N GLN A 125 -12.50 -6.22 17.87
CA GLN A 125 -13.48 -6.77 18.81
C GLN A 125 -12.89 -6.96 20.21
N ALA A 126 -11.67 -7.50 20.30
CA ALA A 126 -10.96 -7.63 21.57
C ALA A 126 -10.73 -6.26 22.23
N GLY A 127 -10.36 -5.25 21.44
CA GLY A 127 -10.19 -3.87 21.89
C GLY A 127 -11.49 -3.25 22.43
N GLN A 128 -12.63 -3.53 21.80
CA GLN A 128 -13.94 -3.07 22.28
C GLN A 128 -14.29 -3.67 23.66
N VAL A 129 -14.07 -4.98 23.84
CA VAL A 129 -14.30 -5.66 25.12
C VAL A 129 -13.40 -5.08 26.21
N TRP A 130 -12.12 -4.89 25.91
CA TRP A 130 -11.18 -4.27 26.84
C TRP A 130 -11.60 -2.84 27.21
N GLY A 131 -12.00 -2.03 26.22
CA GLY A 131 -12.46 -0.65 26.43
C GLY A 131 -13.69 -0.57 27.34
N GLN A 132 -14.66 -1.47 27.17
CA GLN A 132 -15.83 -1.57 28.04
C GLN A 132 -15.44 -1.90 29.49
N ALA A 133 -14.51 -2.84 29.69
CA ALA A 133 -14.01 -3.19 31.03
C ALA A 133 -13.29 -2.01 31.70
N VAL A 134 -12.50 -1.25 30.94
CA VAL A 134 -11.85 -0.03 31.43
C VAL A 134 -12.89 1.02 31.82
N ALA A 135 -13.88 1.28 30.98
CA ALA A 135 -14.95 2.24 31.26
C ALA A 135 -15.71 1.87 32.54
N ALA A 136 -16.08 0.60 32.71
CA ALA A 136 -16.73 0.12 33.93
C ALA A 136 -15.86 0.35 35.18
N LYS A 137 -14.56 0.10 35.09
CA LYS A 137 -13.61 0.36 36.19
C LYS A 137 -13.51 1.84 36.54
N VAL A 138 -13.50 2.72 35.54
CA VAL A 138 -13.47 4.19 35.73
C VAL A 138 -14.76 4.65 36.42
N MET A 139 -15.92 4.25 35.90
CA MET A 139 -17.22 4.61 36.48
C MET A 139 -17.35 4.16 37.92
N LYS A 140 -16.92 2.92 38.24
CA LYS A 140 -16.89 2.42 39.61
C LYS A 140 -16.05 3.32 40.53
N LYS A 141 -14.85 3.71 40.08
CA LYS A 141 -13.96 4.59 40.86
C LYS A 141 -14.51 6.01 41.02
N MET A 142 -15.25 6.52 40.03
CA MET A 142 -15.91 7.81 40.14
C MET A 142 -16.99 7.77 41.22
N GLN A 143 -17.85 6.75 41.18
CA GLN A 143 -18.89 6.52 42.19
C GLN A 143 -18.31 6.37 43.60
N GLU A 144 -17.23 5.59 43.77
CA GLU A 144 -16.52 5.43 45.05
C GLU A 144 -16.00 6.76 45.63
N LYS A 145 -15.76 7.76 44.77
CA LYS A 145 -15.27 9.08 45.16
C LYS A 145 -16.37 10.15 45.25
N GLY A 146 -17.62 9.79 44.98
CA GLY A 146 -18.75 10.71 45.04
C GLY A 146 -18.83 11.73 43.90
N TYR A 147 -18.26 11.40 42.73
CA TYR A 147 -18.48 12.14 41.49
C TYR A 147 -19.73 11.67 40.75
#